data_AF-A0A7G8T638-F1
#
_entry.id   AF-A0A7G8T638-F1
#
_cell.length_a   1.000
_cell.length_b   1.000
_cell.length_c   1.000
_cell.angle_alpha   90.00
_cell.angle_beta   90.00
_cell.angle_gamma   90.00
#
_symmetry.space_group_name_H-M   'P 1'
#
loop_
_entity.id
_entity.type
_entity.pdbx_description
1 polymer ?
#
loop_
_entity_poly.entity_id
_entity_poly.type
_entity_poly.pdbx_seq_one_letter_code
_entity_poly.pdbx_strand_id
1 'polypeptide(L)'
;MGAVNMGTGTPKDAGQLLEYCNYPGGTYWSNLRVKNGHKDPMNIKLWCIGYEMDGDWQICHLNADDYGKKAREAAKIMKRIDPSVELVACGSASMLQRTYPEWDRKVMEYTYDNMEYLSLHRYYENEGNDLDFLASFVDMDAFIKTLAGTADYVKVLKRGTKDIKFSFDEWNVWYQQKQEFHAKKEMAVVLVEPDV
;
A
#
# COMPACT_ATOMS: atom_id res chain seq x y z
N MET A 1 2.98 -9.55 -6.50
CA MET A 1 2.10 -8.56 -5.84
C MET A 1 1.94 -7.39 -6.79
N GLY A 2 0.71 -6.96 -7.09
CA GLY A 2 0.46 -5.75 -7.86
C GLY A 2 0.28 -4.54 -6.94
N ALA A 3 0.44 -3.31 -7.44
CA ALA A 3 0.10 -2.09 -6.70
C ALA A 3 -0.75 -1.18 -7.58
N VAL A 4 -1.80 -0.59 -7.01
CA VAL A 4 -2.68 0.36 -7.72
C VAL A 4 -2.33 1.79 -7.34
N ASN A 5 -2.45 2.71 -8.30
CA ASN A 5 -2.16 4.13 -8.05
C ASN A 5 -3.26 4.74 -7.17
N MET A 6 -2.87 5.18 -5.96
CA MET A 6 -3.75 5.89 -5.02
C MET A 6 -3.40 7.36 -4.82
N GLY A 7 -2.38 7.88 -5.52
CA GLY A 7 -2.11 9.31 -5.62
C GLY A 7 -3.08 9.95 -6.62
N THR A 8 -2.67 10.01 -7.89
CA THR A 8 -3.51 10.56 -8.98
C THR A 8 -4.59 9.61 -9.47
N GLY A 9 -4.46 8.31 -9.21
CA GLY A 9 -5.46 7.30 -9.59
C GLY A 9 -6.69 7.30 -8.69
N THR A 10 -7.73 6.60 -9.15
CA THR A 10 -9.04 6.48 -8.51
C THR A 10 -9.38 5.03 -8.18
N PRO A 11 -10.38 4.78 -7.29
CA PRO A 11 -10.91 3.43 -7.07
C PRO A 11 -11.37 2.71 -8.35
N LYS A 12 -11.84 3.47 -9.35
CA LYS A 12 -12.21 2.93 -10.66
C LYS A 12 -10.98 2.39 -11.39
N ASP A 13 -9.88 3.16 -11.42
CA ASP A 13 -8.64 2.76 -12.12
C ASP A 13 -8.05 1.49 -11.51
N ALA A 14 -8.11 1.33 -10.18
CA ALA A 14 -7.74 0.11 -9.49
C ALA A 14 -8.56 -1.11 -9.96
N GLY A 15 -9.87 -0.95 -10.08
CA GLY A 15 -10.76 -1.99 -10.61
C GLY A 15 -10.47 -2.33 -12.08
N GLN A 16 -10.20 -1.33 -12.91
CA GLN A 16 -9.88 -1.52 -14.33
C GLN A 16 -8.57 -2.30 -14.53
N LEU A 17 -7.55 -2.00 -13.72
CA LEU A 17 -6.29 -2.76 -13.74
C LEU A 17 -6.51 -4.21 -13.29
N LEU A 18 -7.31 -4.43 -12.25
CA LEU A 18 -7.66 -5.78 -11.82
C LEU A 18 -8.45 -6.54 -12.88
N GLU A 19 -9.43 -5.89 -13.54
CA GLU A 19 -10.20 -6.49 -14.62
C GLU A 19 -9.29 -6.92 -15.78
N TYR A 20 -8.37 -6.04 -16.18
CA TYR A 20 -7.34 -6.33 -17.18
C TYR A 20 -6.55 -7.58 -16.79
N CYS A 21 -6.02 -7.62 -15.57
CA CYS A 21 -5.13 -8.69 -15.10
C CYS A 21 -5.85 -10.02 -14.84
N ASN A 22 -7.03 -10.01 -14.22
CA ASN A 22 -7.62 -11.19 -13.60
C ASN A 22 -8.97 -11.62 -14.21
N TYR A 23 -9.70 -10.76 -14.91
CA TYR A 23 -11.01 -11.14 -15.42
C TYR A 23 -10.88 -12.07 -16.64
N PRO A 24 -11.63 -13.20 -16.73
CA PRO A 24 -11.41 -14.21 -17.76
C PRO A 24 -11.47 -13.68 -19.20
N GLY A 25 -12.46 -12.84 -19.52
CA GLY A 25 -12.70 -12.33 -20.86
C GLY A 25 -14.10 -11.72 -21.01
N GLY A 26 -14.39 -11.15 -22.18
CA GLY A 26 -15.73 -10.67 -22.52
C GLY A 26 -16.03 -9.24 -22.06
N THR A 27 -15.04 -8.53 -21.54
CA THR A 27 -15.15 -7.12 -21.12
C THR A 27 -14.07 -6.29 -21.82
N TYR A 28 -14.18 -4.96 -21.78
CA TYR A 28 -13.22 -4.09 -22.46
C TYR A 28 -11.77 -4.35 -22.01
N TRP A 29 -11.50 -4.38 -20.69
CA TRP A 29 -10.12 -4.51 -20.19
C TRP A 29 -9.57 -5.92 -20.34
N SER A 30 -10.38 -6.94 -20.09
CA SER A 30 -9.96 -8.33 -20.30
C SER A 30 -9.69 -8.63 -21.78
N ASN A 31 -10.47 -8.07 -22.72
CA ASN A 31 -10.21 -8.20 -24.15
C ASN A 31 -8.98 -7.39 -24.59
N LEU A 32 -8.72 -6.23 -23.97
CA LEU A 32 -7.49 -5.47 -24.21
C LEU A 32 -6.26 -6.28 -23.78
N ARG A 33 -6.31 -7.00 -22.65
CA ARG A 33 -5.25 -7.94 -22.24
C ARG A 33 -4.97 -8.98 -23.33
N VAL A 34 -6.01 -9.60 -23.88
CA VAL A 34 -5.89 -10.58 -24.97
C VAL A 34 -5.27 -9.93 -26.22
N LYS A 35 -5.72 -8.73 -26.60
CA LYS A 35 -5.17 -7.98 -27.74
C LYS A 35 -3.69 -7.65 -27.55
N ASN A 36 -3.27 -7.39 -26.31
CA ASN A 36 -1.87 -7.14 -25.95
C ASN A 36 -1.03 -8.44 -25.88
N GLY A 37 -1.55 -9.58 -26.31
CA GLY A 37 -0.82 -10.85 -26.42
C GLY A 37 -0.96 -11.78 -25.21
N HIS A 38 -1.79 -11.43 -24.23
CA HIS A 38 -1.98 -12.22 -23.01
C HIS A 38 -3.38 -12.83 -22.96
N LYS A 39 -3.54 -14.00 -23.58
CA LYS A 39 -4.83 -14.70 -23.66
C LYS A 39 -5.41 -14.99 -22.27
N ASP A 40 -4.62 -15.66 -21.44
CA ASP A 40 -5.07 -16.12 -20.13
C ASP A 40 -4.90 -15.02 -19.06
N PRO A 41 -5.77 -14.99 -18.03
CA PRO A 41 -5.59 -14.09 -16.89
C PRO A 41 -4.27 -14.32 -16.16
N MET A 42 -3.66 -13.23 -15.71
CA MET A 42 -2.42 -13.25 -14.91
C MET A 42 -2.65 -13.77 -13.49
N ASN A 43 -3.90 -13.74 -13.02
CA ASN A 43 -4.32 -14.27 -11.71
C ASN A 43 -3.49 -13.72 -10.54
N ILE A 44 -3.21 -12.41 -10.54
CA ILE A 44 -2.46 -11.75 -9.47
C ILE A 44 -3.31 -11.80 -8.19
N LYS A 45 -2.79 -12.47 -7.16
CA LYS A 45 -3.55 -12.73 -5.92
C LYS A 45 -3.43 -11.65 -4.86
N LEU A 46 -2.28 -11.00 -4.75
CA LEU A 46 -2.01 -9.99 -3.72
C LEU A 46 -1.83 -8.62 -4.35
N TRP A 47 -2.55 -7.62 -3.82
CA TRP A 47 -2.53 -6.25 -4.31
C TRP A 47 -2.35 -5.22 -3.20
N CYS A 48 -1.39 -4.30 -3.37
CA CYS A 48 -1.25 -3.11 -2.54
C CYS A 48 -2.18 -2.01 -3.04
N ILE A 49 -2.95 -1.44 -2.12
CA ILE A 49 -3.86 -0.33 -2.40
C ILE A 49 -3.11 0.99 -2.20
N GLY A 50 -2.24 1.31 -3.15
CA GLY A 50 -1.37 2.47 -3.10
C GLY A 50 0.06 2.12 -2.72
N TYR A 51 0.71 3.11 -2.12
CA TYR A 51 2.06 3.07 -1.57
C TYR A 51 2.06 3.88 -0.26
N GLU A 52 3.22 4.28 0.27
CA GLU A 52 3.39 5.14 1.45
C GLU A 52 2.71 6.51 1.32
N MET A 53 1.39 6.58 1.49
CA MET A 53 0.57 7.77 1.25
C MET A 53 0.66 8.83 2.37
N ASP A 54 1.34 8.53 3.48
CA ASP A 54 1.49 9.44 4.63
C ASP A 54 2.74 10.33 4.56
N GLY A 55 3.70 10.02 3.69
CA GLY A 55 4.91 10.82 3.51
C GLY A 55 4.67 12.10 2.71
N ASP A 56 5.15 13.25 3.20
CA ASP A 56 5.05 14.56 2.52
C ASP A 56 5.76 14.62 1.15
N TRP A 57 6.67 13.69 0.89
CA TRP A 57 7.35 13.56 -0.41
C TRP A 57 6.48 12.88 -1.46
N GLN A 58 5.40 12.20 -1.06
CA GLN A 58 4.59 11.38 -1.94
C GLN A 58 3.68 12.24 -2.83
N ILE A 59 3.59 11.88 -4.11
CA ILE A 59 2.70 12.57 -5.05
C ILE A 59 1.25 12.38 -4.61
N CYS A 60 0.56 13.50 -4.38
CA CYS A 60 -0.81 13.52 -3.87
C CYS A 60 -0.96 12.73 -2.56
N HIS A 61 -0.03 12.93 -1.61
CA HIS A 61 -0.13 12.38 -0.26
C HIS A 61 -1.51 12.70 0.36
N LEU A 62 -1.95 11.86 1.29
CA LEU A 62 -3.27 11.98 1.92
C LEU A 62 -3.09 11.92 3.43
N ASN A 63 -4.04 12.48 4.18
CA ASN A 63 -4.17 12.11 5.58
C ASN A 63 -4.82 10.72 5.72
N ALA A 64 -4.74 10.13 6.91
CA ALA A 64 -5.18 8.75 7.15
C ALA A 64 -6.68 8.54 6.89
N ASP A 65 -7.50 9.55 7.17
CA ASP A 65 -8.95 9.47 6.97
C ASP A 65 -9.31 9.47 5.47
N ASP A 66 -8.65 10.30 4.67
CA ASP A 66 -8.88 10.38 3.23
C ASP A 66 -8.32 9.16 2.50
N TYR A 67 -7.11 8.71 2.87
CA TYR A 67 -6.58 7.45 2.37
C TYR A 67 -7.47 6.26 2.75
N GLY A 68 -7.84 6.13 4.02
CA GLY A 68 -8.67 5.02 4.51
C GLY A 68 -10.03 4.93 3.79
N LYS A 69 -10.71 6.06 3.58
CA LYS A 69 -11.96 6.12 2.80
C LYS A 69 -11.72 5.70 1.34
N LYS A 70 -10.68 6.24 0.69
CA LYS A 70 -10.37 5.94 -0.72
C LYS A 70 -9.99 4.48 -0.91
N ALA A 71 -9.13 3.95 -0.04
CA ALA A 71 -8.69 2.56 -0.05
C ALA A 71 -9.85 1.57 0.16
N ARG A 72 -10.78 1.88 1.08
CA ARG A 72 -11.98 1.06 1.30
C ARG A 72 -12.84 0.93 0.03
N GLU A 73 -13.08 2.04 -0.69
CA GLU A 73 -13.88 1.97 -1.91
C GLU A 73 -13.15 1.26 -3.05
N ALA A 74 -11.82 1.42 -3.16
CA ALA A 74 -11.01 0.63 -4.09
C ALA A 74 -11.10 -0.88 -3.77
N ALA A 75 -10.97 -1.24 -2.50
CA ALA A 75 -11.06 -2.64 -2.05
C ALA A 75 -12.43 -3.28 -2.37
N LYS A 76 -13.53 -2.56 -2.15
CA LYS A 76 -14.88 -3.03 -2.51
C LYS A 76 -15.02 -3.30 -4.00
N ILE A 77 -14.55 -2.39 -4.85
CA ILE A 77 -14.58 -2.57 -6.31
C ILE A 77 -13.74 -3.79 -6.70
N MET A 78 -12.50 -3.88 -6.20
CA MET A 78 -11.59 -4.95 -6.54
C MET A 78 -12.13 -6.32 -6.13
N LYS A 79 -12.62 -6.47 -4.89
CA LYS A 79 -13.23 -7.74 -4.45
C LYS A 79 -14.55 -8.07 -5.14
N ARG A 80 -15.24 -7.08 -5.73
CA ARG A 80 -16.43 -7.34 -6.56
C ARG A 80 -16.07 -7.94 -7.91
N ILE A 81 -14.92 -7.55 -8.47
CA ILE A 81 -14.39 -8.04 -9.75
C ILE A 81 -13.77 -9.44 -9.57
N ASP A 82 -12.90 -9.60 -8.57
CA ASP A 82 -12.28 -10.88 -8.23
C ASP A 82 -12.29 -11.07 -6.70
N PRO A 83 -13.28 -11.81 -6.16
CA PRO A 83 -13.36 -12.09 -4.72
C PRO A 83 -12.18 -12.89 -4.16
N SER A 84 -11.34 -13.48 -5.01
CA SER A 84 -10.20 -14.30 -4.59
C SER A 84 -8.93 -13.50 -4.29
N VAL A 85 -8.93 -12.19 -4.52
CA VAL A 85 -7.77 -11.35 -4.21
C VAL A 85 -7.68 -11.02 -2.72
N GLU A 86 -6.45 -10.97 -2.25
CA GLU A 86 -6.05 -10.43 -0.97
C GLU A 86 -5.47 -9.02 -1.16
N LEU A 87 -5.77 -8.12 -0.23
CA LEU A 87 -5.44 -6.71 -0.33
C LEU A 87 -4.60 -6.24 0.86
N VAL A 88 -3.60 -5.39 0.55
CA VAL A 88 -2.69 -4.77 1.51
C VAL A 88 -3.00 -3.27 1.58
N ALA A 89 -3.30 -2.79 2.78
CA ALA A 89 -3.44 -1.36 3.06
C ALA A 89 -2.06 -0.81 3.42
N CYS A 90 -1.78 0.42 3.01
CA CYS A 90 -0.49 1.04 3.25
C CYS A 90 -0.41 1.54 4.69
N GLY A 91 0.50 0.95 5.47
CA GLY A 91 0.90 1.46 6.77
C GLY A 91 1.77 2.71 6.64
N SER A 92 2.21 3.23 7.79
CA SER A 92 3.10 4.39 7.81
C SER A 92 4.42 4.12 7.10
N ALA A 93 4.95 5.12 6.40
CA ALA A 93 6.25 5.02 5.70
C ALA A 93 7.43 4.70 6.62
N SER A 94 7.32 5.07 7.90
CA SER A 94 8.32 4.80 8.93
C SER A 94 7.72 5.05 10.30
N MET A 95 8.22 4.37 11.33
CA MET A 95 7.90 4.72 12.72
C MET A 95 8.37 6.12 13.16
N LEU A 96 9.21 6.78 12.34
CA LEU A 96 9.62 8.17 12.54
C LEU A 96 8.57 9.19 12.05
N GLN A 97 7.53 8.73 11.35
CA GLN A 97 6.44 9.61 10.92
C GLN A 97 5.68 10.15 12.11
N ARG A 98 5.31 11.44 12.07
CA ARG A 98 4.50 12.06 13.14
C ARG A 98 3.11 11.44 13.26
N THR A 99 2.64 10.82 12.19
CA THR A 99 1.35 10.13 12.10
C THR A 99 1.40 8.71 12.65
N TYR A 100 2.58 8.13 12.89
CA TYR A 100 2.72 6.78 13.47
C TYR A 100 2.40 6.78 14.98
N PRO A 101 1.65 5.78 15.51
CA PRO A 101 0.91 4.72 14.83
C PRO A 101 -0.57 5.09 14.57
N GLU A 102 -0.95 6.36 14.69
CA GLU A 102 -2.33 6.80 14.49
C GLU A 102 -2.81 6.55 13.05
N TRP A 103 -1.93 6.75 12.07
CA TRP A 103 -2.17 6.40 10.67
C TRP A 103 -2.60 4.95 10.54
N ASP A 104 -1.77 4.02 11.02
CA ASP A 104 -1.98 2.59 10.92
C ASP A 104 -3.31 2.17 11.56
N ARG A 105 -3.59 2.68 12.76
CA ARG A 105 -4.87 2.47 13.46
C ARG A 105 -6.05 2.90 12.59
N LYS A 106 -6.07 4.14 12.12
CA LYS A 106 -7.19 4.69 11.34
C LYS A 106 -7.38 3.92 10.04
N VAL A 107 -6.30 3.65 9.32
CA VAL A 107 -6.33 2.90 8.07
C VAL A 107 -6.92 1.51 8.27
N MET A 108 -6.47 0.80 9.31
CA MET A 108 -7.02 -0.50 9.67
C MET A 108 -8.52 -0.41 10.02
N GLU A 109 -8.97 0.63 10.74
CA GLU A 109 -10.39 0.81 11.07
C GLU A 109 -11.30 0.97 9.84
N TYR A 110 -10.84 1.77 8.85
CA TYR A 110 -11.58 1.98 7.60
C TYR A 110 -11.59 0.73 6.71
N THR A 111 -10.49 -0.03 6.70
CA THR A 111 -10.27 -1.12 5.75
C THR A 111 -10.52 -2.52 6.32
N TYR A 112 -10.80 -2.63 7.63
CA TYR A 112 -10.97 -3.88 8.37
C TYR A 112 -11.88 -4.90 7.69
N ASP A 113 -12.97 -4.48 7.06
CA ASP A 113 -13.94 -5.41 6.49
C ASP A 113 -13.54 -5.94 5.10
N ASN A 114 -12.58 -5.28 4.43
CA ASN A 114 -12.29 -5.53 3.01
C ASN A 114 -10.82 -5.76 2.68
N MET A 115 -9.89 -5.67 3.65
CA MET A 115 -8.46 -5.83 3.37
C MET A 115 -7.78 -6.68 4.44
N GLU A 116 -6.90 -7.58 4.02
CA GLU A 116 -6.33 -8.64 4.87
C GLU A 116 -5.03 -8.23 5.57
N TYR A 117 -4.25 -7.34 4.94
CA TYR A 117 -2.91 -6.99 5.40
C TYR A 117 -2.76 -5.47 5.61
N LEU A 118 -1.89 -5.09 6.54
CA LEU A 118 -1.28 -3.76 6.62
C LEU A 118 0.19 -3.87 6.22
N SER A 119 0.69 -2.95 5.39
CA SER A 119 2.10 -2.91 5.01
C SER A 119 2.98 -2.35 6.12
N LEU A 120 4.22 -2.83 6.21
CA LEU A 120 5.22 -2.40 7.18
C LEU A 120 6.50 -2.00 6.44
N HIS A 121 7.05 -0.84 6.80
CA HIS A 121 8.27 -0.33 6.19
C HIS A 121 9.30 0.05 7.24
N ARG A 122 10.50 -0.52 7.16
CA ARG A 122 11.59 -0.21 8.10
C ARG A 122 12.95 -0.43 7.48
N TYR A 123 13.74 0.64 7.48
CA TYR A 123 15.12 0.62 7.06
C TYR A 123 16.04 0.99 8.22
N TYR A 124 17.25 0.45 8.20
CA TYR A 124 18.30 0.74 9.17
C TYR A 124 19.56 1.20 8.47
N GLU A 125 20.31 2.10 9.09
CA GLU A 125 21.67 2.46 8.68
C GLU A 125 22.60 2.56 9.89
N ASN A 126 23.89 2.34 9.64
CA ASN A 126 24.89 2.49 10.68
C ASN A 126 25.27 3.97 10.82
N GLU A 127 24.83 4.59 11.92
CA GLU A 127 25.07 5.99 12.26
C GLU A 127 26.40 6.22 13.01
N GLY A 128 27.31 5.24 12.99
CA GLY A 128 28.63 5.31 13.62
C GLY A 128 28.78 4.49 14.90
N ASN A 129 27.79 3.66 15.23
CA ASN A 129 27.86 2.69 16.33
C ASN A 129 27.47 1.29 15.85
N ASP A 130 28.47 0.42 15.68
CA ASP A 130 28.27 -0.94 15.18
C ASP A 130 27.40 -1.80 16.11
N LEU A 131 27.47 -1.58 17.44
CA LEU A 131 26.67 -2.35 18.38
C LEU A 131 25.19 -1.97 18.29
N ASP A 132 24.88 -0.68 18.20
CA ASP A 132 23.51 -0.21 18.03
C ASP A 132 22.95 -0.67 16.68
N PHE A 133 23.74 -0.56 15.61
CA PHE A 133 23.34 -1.02 14.28
C PHE A 133 23.07 -2.53 14.25
N LEU A 134 23.94 -3.35 14.84
CA LEU A 134 23.71 -4.79 14.94
C LEU A 134 22.54 -5.15 15.87
N ALA A 135 22.16 -4.25 16.78
CA ALA A 135 21.00 -4.39 17.65
C ALA A 135 19.68 -3.90 17.03
N SER A 136 19.66 -3.46 15.76
CA SER A 136 18.46 -2.95 15.06
C SER A 136 17.25 -3.89 15.11
N PHE A 137 17.46 -5.20 15.24
CA PHE A 137 16.37 -6.17 15.38
C PHE A 137 15.51 -5.97 16.63
N VAL A 138 16.06 -5.35 17.68
CA VAL A 138 15.31 -5.01 18.91
C VAL A 138 14.26 -3.94 18.61
N ASP A 139 14.62 -2.93 17.82
CA ASP A 139 13.69 -1.90 17.33
C ASP A 139 12.65 -2.54 16.40
N MET A 140 13.06 -3.42 15.49
CA MET A 140 12.14 -4.12 14.58
C MET A 140 11.10 -4.95 15.33
N ASP A 141 11.51 -5.70 16.37
CA ASP A 141 10.61 -6.49 17.22
C ASP A 141 9.62 -5.59 17.96
N ALA A 142 10.07 -4.47 18.52
CA ALA A 142 9.20 -3.49 19.17
C ALA A 142 8.20 -2.84 18.19
N PHE A 143 8.63 -2.53 16.98
CA PHE A 143 7.82 -1.97 15.91
C PHE A 143 6.69 -2.95 15.50
N ILE A 144 7.02 -4.21 15.25
CA ILE A 144 6.05 -5.26 14.90
C ILE A 144 5.05 -5.46 16.05
N LYS A 145 5.52 -5.53 17.30
CA LYS A 145 4.65 -5.69 18.48
C LYS A 145 3.69 -4.51 18.67
N THR A 146 4.16 -3.29 18.42
CA THR A 146 3.32 -2.09 18.50
C THR A 146 2.17 -2.14 17.51
N LEU A 147 2.46 -2.50 16.25
CA LEU A 147 1.42 -2.61 15.24
C LEU A 147 0.52 -3.83 15.44
N ALA A 148 1.04 -4.95 15.94
CA ALA A 148 0.23 -6.10 16.34
C ALA A 148 -0.79 -5.73 17.43
N GLY A 149 -0.36 -5.04 18.49
CA GLY A 149 -1.28 -4.53 19.52
C GLY A 149 -2.30 -3.52 18.97
N THR A 150 -1.90 -2.71 17.99
CA THR A 150 -2.80 -1.78 17.30
C THR A 150 -3.85 -2.53 16.48
N ALA A 151 -3.45 -3.57 15.75
CA ALA A 151 -4.37 -4.43 15.00
C ALA A 151 -5.37 -5.16 15.92
N ASP A 152 -4.91 -5.66 17.06
CA ASP A 152 -5.76 -6.28 18.09
C ASP A 152 -6.79 -5.29 18.63
N TYR A 153 -6.37 -4.06 18.92
CA TYR A 153 -7.29 -2.98 19.31
C TYR A 153 -8.36 -2.74 18.24
N VAL A 154 -7.97 -2.61 16.96
CA VAL A 154 -8.92 -2.38 15.86
C VAL A 154 -9.87 -3.55 15.70
N LYS A 155 -9.38 -4.80 15.79
CA LYS A 155 -10.21 -6.02 15.75
C LYS A 155 -11.33 -5.95 16.79
N VAL A 156 -11.00 -5.62 18.04
CA VAL A 156 -12.00 -5.50 19.12
C VAL A 156 -12.94 -4.32 18.90
N LEU A 157 -12.42 -3.15 18.47
CA LEU A 157 -13.23 -1.97 18.17
C LEU A 157 -14.27 -2.25 17.09
N LYS A 158 -13.88 -2.99 16.05
CA LYS A 158 -14.74 -3.42 14.95
C LYS A 158 -15.66 -4.60 15.32
N ARG A 159 -15.51 -5.15 16.53
CA ARG A 159 -16.21 -6.36 17.01
C ARG A 159 -16.03 -7.55 16.07
N GLY A 160 -14.88 -7.59 15.40
CA GLY A 160 -14.56 -8.59 14.40
C GLY A 160 -13.81 -9.78 14.98
N THR A 161 -13.76 -10.84 14.19
CA THR A 161 -12.99 -12.06 14.51
C THR A 161 -11.74 -12.19 13.64
N LYS A 162 -11.61 -11.38 12.61
CA LYS A 162 -10.49 -11.42 11.66
C LYS A 162 -9.23 -10.81 12.28
N ASP A 163 -8.14 -11.55 12.20
CA ASP A 163 -6.81 -11.02 12.47
C ASP A 163 -6.29 -10.28 11.23
N ILE A 164 -5.92 -9.01 11.42
CA ILE A 164 -5.22 -8.25 10.38
C ILE A 164 -3.79 -8.78 10.36
N LYS A 165 -3.32 -9.17 9.18
CA LYS A 165 -1.97 -9.67 8.97
C LYS A 165 -1.04 -8.51 8.60
N PHE A 166 0.27 -8.77 8.61
CA PHE A 166 1.26 -7.79 8.20
C PHE A 166 1.98 -8.22 6.93
N SER A 167 2.18 -7.27 6.02
CA SER A 167 3.02 -7.38 4.83
C SER A 167 4.28 -6.55 5.08
N PHE A 168 5.39 -7.17 5.47
CA PHE A 168 6.66 -6.45 5.59
C PHE A 168 7.30 -6.36 4.20
N ASP A 169 6.73 -5.48 3.36
CA ASP A 169 7.04 -5.36 1.94
C ASP A 169 8.18 -4.37 1.66
N GLU A 170 8.63 -3.61 2.67
CA GLU A 170 9.85 -2.82 2.60
C GLU A 170 10.72 -2.98 3.84
N TRP A 171 11.84 -3.67 3.69
CA TRP A 171 12.85 -3.78 4.73
C TRP A 171 14.23 -4.00 4.13
N ASN A 172 15.21 -3.26 4.62
CA ASN A 172 16.62 -3.51 4.31
C ASN A 172 17.54 -2.65 5.18
N VAL A 173 18.84 -2.80 4.99
CA VAL A 173 19.80 -1.74 5.26
C VAL A 173 19.73 -0.71 4.15
N TRP A 174 19.50 0.56 4.48
CA TRP A 174 19.52 1.66 3.52
C TRP A 174 20.10 2.92 4.14
N TYR A 175 21.26 3.35 3.65
CA TYR A 175 21.93 4.59 4.08
C TYR A 175 21.23 5.81 3.48
N GLN A 176 20.19 6.30 4.16
CA GLN A 176 19.35 7.40 3.69
C GLN A 176 20.08 8.74 3.80
N GLN A 177 20.89 8.93 4.85
CA GLN A 177 21.65 10.18 5.05
C GLN A 177 22.70 10.43 3.97
N LYS A 178 23.11 9.39 3.23
CA LYS A 178 24.11 9.47 2.16
C LYS A 178 23.49 9.57 0.76
N GLN A 179 22.15 9.65 0.66
CA GLN A 179 21.49 9.78 -0.63
C GLN A 179 21.55 11.22 -1.12
N GLU A 180 22.06 11.41 -2.33
CA GLU A 180 21.89 12.64 -3.07
C GLU A 180 20.55 12.59 -3.80
N PHE A 181 19.58 13.41 -3.39
CA PHE A 181 18.35 13.56 -4.17
C PHE A 181 18.70 14.18 -5.52
N HIS A 182 18.53 13.42 -6.59
CA HIS A 182 18.67 13.95 -7.94
C HIS A 182 17.78 15.19 -8.09
N ALA A 183 18.39 16.33 -8.40
CA ALA A 183 17.69 17.59 -8.62
C ALA A 183 16.45 17.37 -9.49
N LYS A 184 15.31 17.93 -9.06
CA LYS A 184 14.00 17.83 -9.72
C LYS A 184 14.17 17.98 -11.24
N LYS A 185 14.25 16.86 -11.97
CA LYS A 185 14.07 16.89 -13.42
C LYS A 185 12.67 17.45 -13.66
N GLU A 186 12.55 18.36 -14.61
CA GLU A 186 11.26 18.90 -15.05
C GLU A 186 10.28 17.75 -15.17
N MET A 187 9.26 17.74 -14.31
CA MET A 187 8.19 16.78 -14.44
C MET A 187 7.54 17.05 -15.79
N ALA A 188 7.62 16.07 -16.70
CA ALA A 188 6.85 16.12 -17.94
C ALA A 188 5.41 16.48 -17.57
N VAL A 189 4.81 17.44 -18.28
CA VAL A 189 3.47 17.95 -17.97
C VAL A 189 2.46 16.81 -18.12
N VAL A 190 2.14 16.13 -17.01
CA VAL A 190 1.20 15.00 -16.95
C VAL A 190 -0.26 15.47 -17.11
N LEU A 191 -0.50 16.78 -17.13
CA LEU A 191 -1.84 17.39 -17.15
C LEU A 191 -2.38 17.71 -18.54
N VAL A 192 -1.67 17.35 -19.62
CA VAL A 192 -2.20 17.52 -20.99
C VAL A 192 -2.68 16.16 -21.48
N GLU A 193 -3.99 15.93 -21.38
CA GLU A 193 -4.62 14.87 -22.17
C GLU A 193 -4.48 15.25 -23.66
N PRO A 194 -4.06 14.33 -24.54
CA PRO A 194 -4.15 14.58 -25.97
C PRO A 194 -5.63 14.72 -26.35
N ASP A 195 -5.95 15.78 -27.08
CA ASP A 195 -7.30 16.08 -27.57
C ASP A 195 -7.96 14.81 -28.15
N VAL A 196 -9.14 14.47 -27.62
CA VAL A 196 -10.01 13.37 -28.08
C VAL A 196 -10.73 13.76 -29.36
#